data_AF-A0A3M5J528-F1
#
_entry.id   AF-A0A3M5J528-F1
#
_cell.length_a   1.000
_cell.length_b   1.000
_cell.length_c   1.000
_cell.angle_alpha   90.00
_cell.angle_beta   90.00
_cell.angle_gamma   90.00
#
_symmetry.space_group_name_H-M   'P 1'
#
loop_
_entity.id
_entity.type
_entity.pdbx_description
1 polymer ?
#
loop_
_entity_poly.entity_id
_entity_poly.type
_entity_poly.pdbx_seq_one_letter_code
_entity_poly.pdbx_strand_id
1 'polypeptide(L)'
;MPFAIHAILALNALCMTARIQAEKHMSQWPDTRIIDLLTIELPVLQAPMAGATGSQMAIALAKAGGLASLPCAMLTPEQIEQEVTTFRQHTGNLPLNLNFFCHQAPA
;
A
#
# COMPACT_ATOMS: atom_id res chain seq x y z
N MET A 1 16.06 -44.61 7.05
CA MET A 1 14.58 -44.55 7.02
C MET A 1 13.96 -43.30 7.67
N PRO A 2 14.49 -42.66 8.74
CA PRO A 2 13.84 -41.47 9.32
C PRO A 2 14.13 -40.14 8.57
N PHE A 3 15.27 -40.03 7.90
CA PHE A 3 15.67 -38.82 7.17
C PHE A 3 14.80 -38.53 5.93
N ALA A 4 14.34 -39.57 5.23
CA ALA A 4 13.50 -39.41 4.04
C ALA A 4 12.10 -38.84 4.39
N ILE A 5 11.54 -39.22 5.54
CA ILE A 5 10.20 -38.77 5.98
C ILE A 5 10.24 -37.28 6.35
N HIS A 6 11.29 -36.81 7.03
CA HIS A 6 11.45 -35.40 7.38
C HIS A 6 11.65 -34.51 6.15
N ALA A 7 12.39 -34.99 5.15
CA ALA A 7 12.60 -34.25 3.90
C ALA A 7 11.29 -34.09 3.10
N ILE A 8 10.46 -35.14 3.04
CA ILE A 8 9.16 -35.09 2.36
C ILE A 8 8.18 -34.16 3.08
N LEU A 9 8.13 -34.19 4.41
CA LEU A 9 7.29 -33.27 5.20
C LEU A 9 7.71 -31.81 5.01
N ALA A 10 9.02 -31.52 5.01
CA ALA A 10 9.54 -30.18 4.76
C ALA A 10 9.21 -29.68 3.34
N LEU A 11 9.35 -30.54 2.33
CA LEU A 11 9.02 -30.19 0.94
C LEU A 11 7.52 -29.94 0.76
N ASN A 12 6.67 -30.75 1.39
CA ASN A 12 5.22 -30.54 1.36
C ASN A 12 4.82 -29.25 2.10
N ALA A 13 5.45 -28.93 3.23
CA ALA A 13 5.22 -27.68 3.94
C ALA A 13 5.66 -26.46 3.11
N LEU A 14 6.82 -26.52 2.46
CA LEU A 14 7.29 -25.48 1.54
C LEU A 14 6.35 -25.32 0.34
N CYS A 15 5.91 -26.41 -0.28
CA CYS A 15 4.98 -26.40 -1.42
C CYS A 15 3.60 -25.83 -1.02
N MET A 16 3.11 -26.17 0.18
CA MET A 16 1.87 -25.63 0.72
C MET A 16 1.99 -24.15 1.04
N THR A 17 3.13 -23.72 1.59
CA THR A 17 3.40 -22.29 1.85
C THR A 17 3.49 -21.51 0.53
N ALA A 18 4.17 -22.05 -0.48
CA ALA A 18 4.24 -21.46 -1.81
C ALA A 18 2.86 -21.39 -2.49
N ARG A 19 2.00 -22.40 -2.32
CA ARG A 19 0.61 -22.38 -2.80
C ARG A 19 -0.24 -21.33 -2.09
N ILE A 20 -0.15 -21.22 -0.76
CA ILE A 20 -0.84 -20.18 0.00
C ILE A 20 -0.38 -18.79 -0.43
N GLN A 21 0.92 -18.60 -0.69
CA GLN A 21 1.46 -17.34 -1.22
C GLN A 21 0.96 -17.05 -2.65
N ALA A 22 0.83 -18.07 -3.50
CA ALA A 22 0.30 -17.93 -4.86
C ALA A 22 -1.21 -17.60 -4.86
N GLU A 23 -2.00 -18.23 -4.00
CA GLU A 23 -3.43 -17.94 -3.84
C GLU A 23 -3.67 -16.54 -3.26
N LYS A 24 -2.78 -16.07 -2.38
CA LYS A 24 -2.82 -14.69 -1.85
C LYS A 24 -2.64 -13.63 -2.95
N HIS A 25 -2.05 -13.98 -4.09
CA HIS A 25 -1.84 -13.07 -5.22
C HIS A 25 -2.96 -13.13 -6.28
N MET A 26 -3.88 -14.10 -6.21
CA MET A 26 -5.05 -14.16 -7.10
C MET A 26 -6.12 -13.17 -6.66
N SER A 27 -5.86 -11.91 -6.99
CA SER A 27 -6.78 -10.79 -6.80
C SER A 27 -8.15 -11.12 -7.41
N GLN A 28 -9.24 -10.97 -6.65
CA GLN A 28 -10.62 -11.22 -7.13
C GLN A 28 -11.08 -10.17 -8.17
N TRP A 29 -10.22 -9.21 -8.51
CA TRP A 29 -10.51 -8.10 -9.41
C TRP A 29 -10.27 -8.53 -10.87
N PRO A 30 -11.16 -8.13 -11.81
CA PRO A 30 -11.05 -8.53 -13.22
C PRO A 30 -9.86 -7.91 -13.95
N ASP A 31 -9.26 -6.84 -13.41
CA ASP A 31 -8.07 -6.16 -13.95
C ASP A 31 -7.09 -5.87 -12.81
N THR A 32 -5.89 -6.44 -12.90
CA THR A 32 -4.83 -6.30 -11.89
C THR A 32 -3.72 -5.34 -12.30
N ARG A 33 -3.75 -4.78 -13.52
CA ARG A 33 -2.62 -4.00 -14.05
C ARG A 33 -2.21 -2.85 -13.15
N ILE A 34 -3.19 -2.20 -12.51
CA ILE A 34 -2.94 -1.08 -11.58
C ILE A 34 -2.39 -1.54 -10.23
N ILE A 35 -2.80 -2.72 -9.77
CA ILE A 35 -2.33 -3.36 -8.54
C ILE A 35 -0.84 -3.67 -8.69
N ASP A 36 -0.48 -4.26 -9.82
CA ASP A 36 0.90 -4.61 -10.17
C ASP A 36 1.75 -3.34 -10.37
N LEU A 37 1.25 -2.35 -11.11
CA LEU A 37 1.96 -1.09 -11.38
C LEU A 37 2.29 -0.30 -10.12
N LEU A 38 1.34 -0.22 -9.18
CA LEU A 38 1.47 0.60 -7.98
C LEU A 38 1.96 -0.20 -6.76
N THR A 39 2.13 -1.51 -6.90
CA THR A 39 2.54 -2.42 -5.81
C THR A 39 1.61 -2.29 -4.58
N ILE A 40 0.30 -2.34 -4.84
CA ILE A 40 -0.77 -2.35 -3.82
C ILE A 40 -1.46 -3.73 -3.82
N GLU A 41 -2.35 -3.98 -2.86
CA GLU A 41 -3.13 -5.24 -2.80
C GLU A 41 -4.58 -5.03 -3.28
N LEU A 42 -5.13 -3.84 -3.05
CA LEU A 42 -6.48 -3.45 -3.43
C LEU A 42 -6.43 -2.31 -4.44
N PRO A 43 -7.19 -2.36 -5.55
CA PRO A 43 -7.28 -1.28 -6.53
C PRO A 43 -8.18 -0.13 -6.01
N VAL A 44 -7.90 0.33 -4.78
CA VAL A 44 -8.65 1.36 -4.07
C VAL A 44 -7.70 2.48 -3.68
N LEU A 45 -8.04 3.70 -4.05
CA LEU A 45 -7.34 4.92 -3.67
C LEU A 45 -8.22 5.73 -2.72
N GLN A 46 -7.68 6.17 -1.59
CA GLN A 46 -8.36 7.16 -0.75
C GLN A 46 -8.11 8.54 -1.34
N ALA A 47 -9.20 9.26 -1.64
CA ALA A 47 -9.14 10.58 -2.25
C ALA A 47 -8.51 11.60 -1.29
N PRO A 48 -7.50 12.37 -1.73
CA PRO A 48 -6.92 13.44 -0.94
C PRO A 48 -7.92 14.60 -0.84
N MET A 49 -8.48 14.81 0.35
CA MET A 49 -9.44 15.88 0.62
C MET A 49 -8.78 16.91 1.55
N ALA A 50 -8.37 18.04 0.99
CA ALA A 50 -7.74 19.12 1.75
C ALA A 50 -8.68 19.61 2.87
N GLY A 51 -8.15 19.71 4.09
CA GLY A 51 -8.92 20.07 5.29
C GLY A 51 -9.67 18.93 5.99
N ALA A 52 -9.74 17.72 5.40
CA ALA A 52 -10.44 16.57 6.00
C ALA A 52 -9.56 15.32 6.18
N THR A 53 -8.47 15.20 5.41
CA THR A 53 -7.61 13.99 5.39
C THR A 53 -6.16 14.33 5.73
N GLY A 54 -5.47 13.39 6.38
CA GLY A 54 -4.07 13.49 6.78
C GLY A 54 -3.47 12.10 7.06
N SER A 55 -2.28 12.04 7.65
CA SER A 55 -1.51 10.80 7.85
C SER A 55 -2.28 9.66 8.52
N GLN A 56 -3.13 9.91 9.53
CA GLN A 56 -3.88 8.84 10.19
C GLN A 56 -4.77 8.03 9.22
N MET A 57 -5.55 8.70 8.38
CA MET A 57 -6.39 8.04 7.39
C MET A 57 -5.54 7.37 6.30
N ALA A 58 -4.47 8.04 5.87
CA ALA A 58 -3.54 7.51 4.88
C ALA A 58 -2.87 6.21 5.37
N ILE A 59 -2.42 6.17 6.63
CA ILE A 59 -1.82 5.00 7.28
C ILE A 59 -2.84 3.85 7.34
N ALA A 60 -4.09 4.13 7.70
CA ALA A 60 -5.14 3.13 7.78
C ALA A 60 -5.38 2.47 6.41
N LEU A 61 -5.50 3.25 5.33
CA LEU A 61 -5.69 2.67 4.00
C LEU A 61 -4.46 1.90 3.53
N ALA A 62 -3.25 2.44 3.70
CA ALA A 62 -2.02 1.76 3.29
C ALA A 62 -1.90 0.38 3.95
N LYS A 63 -2.16 0.30 5.26
CA LYS A 63 -2.17 -0.98 6.01
C LYS A 63 -3.29 -1.93 5.58
N ALA A 64 -4.39 -1.40 5.05
CA ALA A 64 -5.46 -2.19 4.45
C ALA A 64 -5.13 -2.66 3.02
N GLY A 65 -4.00 -2.26 2.45
CA GLY A 65 -3.54 -2.69 1.13
C GLY A 65 -3.96 -1.78 -0.03
N GLY A 66 -4.56 -0.62 0.24
CA GLY A 66 -4.91 0.37 -0.80
C GLY A 66 -3.83 1.43 -1.03
N LEU A 67 -4.03 2.29 -2.05
CA LEU A 67 -3.18 3.45 -2.31
C LEU A 67 -3.59 4.65 -1.46
N ALA A 68 -2.78 4.96 -0.45
CA ALA A 68 -2.95 6.13 0.40
C ALA A 68 -2.60 7.44 -0.32
N SER A 69 -3.27 8.55 0.05
CA SER A 69 -2.99 9.88 -0.50
C SER A 69 -2.94 10.98 0.56
N LEU A 70 -2.01 11.93 0.45
CA LEU A 70 -1.96 13.16 1.26
C LEU A 70 -2.37 14.40 0.44
N PRO A 71 -3.20 15.31 0.99
CA PRO A 71 -3.62 16.53 0.32
C PRO A 71 -2.59 17.66 0.47
N CYS A 72 -1.48 17.56 -0.24
CA CYS A 72 -0.34 18.51 -0.15
C CYS A 72 -0.66 19.91 -0.70
N ALA A 73 -1.74 20.10 -1.44
CA ALA A 73 -2.09 21.38 -2.06
C ALA A 73 -2.27 22.56 -1.10
N MET A 74 -2.63 22.30 0.16
CA MET A 74 -2.82 23.33 1.21
C MET A 74 -1.76 23.25 2.32
N LEU A 75 -0.72 22.44 2.15
CA LEU A 75 0.34 22.24 3.14
C LEU A 75 1.60 22.99 2.74
N THR A 76 2.34 23.53 3.71
CA THR A 76 3.71 24.02 3.47
C THR A 76 4.66 22.84 3.24
N PRO A 77 5.83 23.05 2.63
CA PRO A 77 6.84 21.99 2.48
C PRO A 77 7.18 21.29 3.80
N GLU A 78 7.32 22.03 4.90
CA GLU A 78 7.63 21.48 6.22
C GLU A 78 6.48 20.60 6.75
N GLN A 79 5.24 21.01 6.51
CA GLN A 79 4.06 20.21 6.87
C GLN A 79 3.99 18.93 6.03
N ILE A 80 4.33 18.98 4.74
CA ILE A 80 4.40 17.80 3.88
C ILE A 80 5.47 16.83 4.40
N GLU A 81 6.66 17.33 4.74
CA GLU A 81 7.73 16.50 5.33
C GLU A 81 7.28 15.84 6.64
N GLN A 82 6.56 16.56 7.49
CA GLN A 82 6.05 16.02 8.75
C GLN A 82 4.99 14.93 8.54
N GLU A 83 4.03 15.14 7.62
CA GLU A 83 3.01 14.14 7.28
C GLU A 83 3.64 12.89 6.65
N VAL A 84 4.59 13.07 5.72
CA VAL A 84 5.31 11.96 5.09
C VAL A 84 6.14 11.21 6.14
N THR A 85 6.86 11.91 7.01
CA THR A 85 7.63 11.28 8.09
C THR A 85 6.73 10.44 9.00
N THR A 86 5.60 11.00 9.42
CA THR A 86 4.61 10.30 10.25
C THR A 86 4.08 9.07 9.53
N PHE A 87 3.72 9.18 8.25
CA PHE A 87 3.28 8.04 7.44
C PHE A 87 4.36 6.94 7.40
N ARG A 88 5.60 7.30 7.01
CA ARG A 88 6.73 6.37 6.86
C ARG A 88 7.09 5.65 8.15
N GLN A 89 7.01 6.32 9.30
CA GLN A 89 7.24 5.70 10.61
C GLN A 89 6.25 4.55 10.89
N HIS A 90 5.02 4.62 10.36
CA HIS A 90 3.97 3.64 10.65
C HIS A 90 3.75 2.61 9.54
N THR A 91 4.24 2.87 8.32
CA THR A 91 3.99 2.05 7.12
C THR A 91 5.25 1.60 6.40
N GLY A 92 6.43 2.11 6.77
CA GLY A 92 7.68 1.85 6.05
C GLY A 92 7.59 2.33 4.59
N ASN A 93 7.83 1.41 3.66
CA ASN A 93 7.93 1.72 2.23
C ASN A 93 6.62 1.54 1.44
N LEU A 94 5.47 1.40 2.12
CA LEU A 94 4.18 1.28 1.43
C LEU A 94 3.92 2.49 0.50
N PRO A 95 3.26 2.30 -0.66
CA PRO A 95 3.08 3.37 -1.64
C PRO A 95 2.22 4.52 -1.08
N LEU A 96 2.55 5.74 -1.52
CA LEU A 96 1.92 6.98 -1.08
C LEU A 96 1.82 7.96 -2.24
N ASN A 97 0.62 8.48 -2.46
CA ASN A 97 0.34 9.55 -3.41
C ASN A 97 0.40 10.92 -2.71
N LEU A 98 1.07 11.90 -3.32
CA LEU A 98 1.12 13.29 -2.85
C LEU A 98 0.37 14.16 -3.85
N ASN A 99 -0.73 14.77 -3.41
CA ASN A 99 -1.62 15.51 -4.30
C ASN A 99 -1.43 17.02 -4.20
N PHE A 100 -1.31 17.68 -5.35
CA PHE A 100 -1.10 19.13 -5.48
C PHE A 100 -2.15 19.76 -6.39
N PHE A 101 -2.46 21.03 -6.15
CA PHE A 101 -3.22 21.85 -7.10
C PHE A 101 -2.25 22.49 -8.10
N CYS A 102 -2.59 22.40 -9.38
CA CYS A 102 -1.82 23.00 -10.49
C CYS A 102 -2.69 23.93 -11.34
N HIS A 103 -3.80 24.42 -10.79
CA HIS A 103 -4.63 25.40 -11.48
C HIS A 103 -3.98 26.78 -11.45
N GLN A 104 -4.35 27.64 -12.40
CA GLN A 104 -4.00 29.05 -12.33
C GLN A 104 -4.56 29.64 -11.02
N ALA A 105 -3.74 30.40 -10.30
CA ALA A 105 -4.22 31.09 -9.10
C ALA A 105 -5.37 32.03 -9.49
N PRO A 106 -6.46 32.09 -8.71
CA PRO A 106 -7.49 33.11 -8.88
C PRO A 106 -6.85 34.51 -8.88
N ALA A 107 -7.39 35.41 -9.70
CA ALA A 107 -6.95 36.80 -9.76
C ALA A 107 -7.31 37.59 -8.49
#